data_AF-A0A1B9G8N4-F1
#
_entry.id   AF-A0A1B9G8N4-F1
#
_cell.length_a   1.000
_cell.length_b   1.000
_cell.length_c   1.000
_cell.angle_alpha   90.00
_cell.angle_beta   90.00
_cell.angle_gamma   90.00
#
_symmetry.space_group_name_H-M   'P 1'
#
loop_
_entity.id
_entity.type
_entity.pdbx_description
1 polymer ?
#
loop_
_entity_poly.entity_id
_entity_poly.type
_entity_poly.pdbx_seq_one_letter_code
_entity_poly.pdbx_strand_id
1 'polypeptide(L)'
;MALRSQILTSSLPLLPTHSFTRPTLIQALRTIKPELPNPESVVDTLFGPGSVGASKALVERWEEEGLKAMSGPGEGKKENLGEVLRRRIEYSARAYANLSTPSSTPSIPLPSLPILRALLSSIKLPPSYIPPSSPLHPAPTSNQSASSILDQISNMTGHRLPLLSIDPLGPMGYAWRIADEALYLSETRGKKPGAVRRGYWNEPTGPGPEWYTKRIGLSLVYLSSESPLLQPNSSSPINTHLPQALKSLEGNLNRYHSIISSLENTESNLGDTAGFVDFVARSIGGIARSRYM
;
A
#
# COMPACT_ATOMS: atom_id res chain seq x y z
N MET A 1 -1.44 -29.84 9.64
CA MET A 1 -1.22 -28.66 8.77
C MET A 1 -0.29 -29.05 7.64
N ALA A 2 -0.54 -28.59 6.41
CA ALA A 2 0.32 -28.90 5.27
C ALA A 2 1.70 -28.23 5.42
N LEU A 3 2.77 -28.92 5.00
CA LEU A 3 4.17 -28.44 5.09
C LEU A 3 4.33 -27.00 4.54
N ARG A 4 3.65 -26.67 3.44
CA ARG A 4 3.62 -25.32 2.85
C ARG A 4 3.21 -24.24 3.86
N SER A 5 2.17 -24.47 4.65
CA SER A 5 1.67 -23.51 5.65
C SER A 5 2.63 -23.35 6.83
N GLN A 6 3.31 -24.43 7.22
CA GLN A 6 4.34 -24.39 8.26
C GLN A 6 5.55 -23.56 7.82
N ILE A 7 6.04 -23.76 6.60
CA ILE A 7 7.15 -22.95 6.03
C ILE A 7 6.75 -21.48 5.99
N LEU A 8 5.58 -21.16 5.44
CA LEU A 8 5.10 -19.79 5.35
C LEU A 8 4.97 -19.12 6.73
N THR A 9 4.46 -19.84 7.73
CA THR A 9 4.35 -19.30 9.10
C THR A 9 5.71 -19.09 9.75
N SER A 10 6.66 -20.03 9.58
CA SER A 10 8.03 -19.89 10.10
C SER A 10 8.85 -18.81 9.38
N SER A 11 8.44 -18.40 8.18
CA SER A 11 9.14 -17.36 7.40
C SER A 11 8.79 -15.94 7.83
N LEU A 12 7.62 -15.70 8.44
CA LEU A 12 7.19 -14.36 8.87
C LEU A 12 8.19 -13.63 9.78
N PRO A 13 8.77 -14.25 10.83
CA PRO A 13 9.78 -13.58 11.66
C PRO A 13 11.10 -13.31 10.92
N LEU A 14 11.35 -13.95 9.77
CA LEU A 14 12.55 -13.77 8.96
C LEU A 14 12.40 -12.69 7.89
N LEU A 15 11.20 -12.14 7.69
CA LEU A 15 10.92 -11.11 6.67
C LEU A 15 11.70 -9.80 6.89
N PRO A 16 11.76 -9.21 8.11
CA PRO A 16 12.82 -8.26 8.38
C PRO A 16 14.12 -9.06 8.34
N THR A 17 15.25 -8.67 7.77
CA THR A 17 16.43 -9.53 7.47
C THR A 17 16.44 -10.13 6.06
N HIS A 18 15.52 -11.02 5.68
CA HIS A 18 15.61 -11.72 4.37
C HIS A 18 14.62 -11.21 3.32
N SER A 19 13.73 -10.28 3.67
CA SER A 19 12.70 -9.69 2.79
C SER A 19 11.76 -10.76 2.19
N PHE A 20 10.90 -10.36 1.24
CA PHE A 20 9.97 -11.24 0.54
C PHE A 20 10.67 -12.05 -0.57
N THR A 21 11.69 -12.82 -0.20
CA THR A 21 12.56 -13.53 -1.15
C THR A 21 12.52 -15.04 -0.95
N ARG A 22 12.91 -15.77 -1.99
CA ARG A 22 13.04 -17.23 -1.96
C ARG A 22 14.01 -17.73 -0.85
N PRO A 23 15.19 -17.12 -0.63
CA PRO A 23 16.05 -17.41 0.53
C PRO A 23 15.33 -17.46 1.89
N THR A 24 14.33 -16.59 2.12
CA THR A 24 13.54 -16.59 3.36
C THR A 24 12.80 -17.93 3.57
N LEU A 25 12.22 -18.50 2.50
CA LEU A 25 11.54 -19.79 2.56
C LEU A 25 12.50 -20.95 2.78
N ILE A 26 13.67 -20.90 2.15
CA ILE A 26 14.72 -21.93 2.31
C ILE A 26 15.22 -21.93 3.74
N GLN A 27 15.48 -20.74 4.31
CA GLN A 27 15.91 -20.61 5.69
C GLN A 27 14.84 -21.11 6.67
N ALA A 28 13.58 -20.73 6.45
CA ALA A 28 12.46 -21.26 7.23
C ALA A 28 12.35 -22.79 7.13
N LEU A 29 12.51 -23.36 5.94
CA LEU A 29 12.50 -24.81 5.74
C LEU A 29 13.65 -25.51 6.47
N ARG A 30 14.86 -24.93 6.44
CA ARG A 30 16.02 -25.46 7.19
C ARG A 30 15.78 -25.47 8.70
N THR A 31 15.09 -24.47 9.23
CA THR A 31 14.70 -24.43 10.65
C THR A 31 13.70 -25.53 11.01
N ILE A 32 12.73 -25.81 10.13
CA ILE A 32 11.70 -26.84 10.38
C ILE A 32 12.24 -28.25 10.16
N LYS A 33 13.07 -28.44 9.12
CA LYS A 33 13.58 -29.75 8.68
C LYS A 33 15.07 -29.65 8.30
N PRO A 34 15.99 -29.70 9.28
CA PRO A 34 17.42 -29.56 9.04
C PRO A 34 18.05 -30.74 8.27
N GLU A 35 17.42 -31.91 8.30
CA GLU A 35 17.92 -33.15 7.67
C GLU A 35 17.72 -33.20 6.14
N LEU A 36 17.05 -32.22 5.54
CA LEU A 36 16.76 -32.21 4.10
C LEU A 36 18.03 -31.92 3.27
N PRO A 37 18.47 -32.84 2.39
CA PRO A 37 19.68 -32.65 1.59
C PRO A 37 19.53 -31.55 0.54
N ASN A 38 18.31 -31.31 0.04
CA ASN A 38 18.04 -30.29 -0.99
C ASN A 38 16.76 -29.49 -0.69
N PRO A 39 16.84 -28.42 0.13
CA PRO A 39 15.68 -27.59 0.45
C PRO A 39 15.17 -26.78 -0.75
N GLU A 40 16.01 -26.48 -1.74
CA GLU A 40 15.63 -25.74 -2.96
C GLU A 40 14.59 -26.49 -3.77
N SER A 41 14.83 -27.79 -4.01
CA SER A 41 13.89 -28.66 -4.75
C SER A 41 12.52 -28.75 -4.08
N VAL A 42 12.49 -28.77 -2.75
CA VAL A 42 11.23 -28.75 -1.98
C VAL A 42 10.51 -27.41 -2.15
N VAL A 43 11.23 -26.29 -2.11
CA VAL A 43 10.66 -24.97 -2.34
C VAL A 43 10.13 -24.84 -3.77
N ASP A 44 10.86 -25.33 -4.78
CA ASP A 44 10.40 -25.36 -6.17
C ASP A 44 9.13 -26.20 -6.35
N THR A 45 9.07 -27.36 -5.68
CA THR A 45 7.90 -28.25 -5.73
C THR A 45 6.67 -27.60 -5.08
N LEU A 46 6.86 -26.87 -3.98
CA LEU A 46 5.75 -26.30 -3.21
C LEU A 46 5.27 -24.94 -3.72
N PHE A 47 6.17 -24.11 -4.26
CA PHE A 47 5.90 -22.72 -4.62
C PHE A 47 6.09 -22.42 -6.11
N GLY A 48 6.54 -23.40 -6.89
CA GLY A 48 6.90 -23.27 -8.29
C GLY A 48 8.35 -22.80 -8.48
N PRO A 49 8.91 -23.00 -9.68
CA PRO A 49 10.26 -22.55 -10.01
C PRO A 49 10.37 -21.02 -10.01
N GLY A 50 11.57 -20.52 -9.72
CA GLY A 50 11.89 -19.09 -9.73
C GLY A 50 11.58 -18.36 -8.41
N SER A 51 11.53 -17.03 -8.46
CA SER A 51 11.31 -16.16 -7.29
C SER A 51 9.86 -15.66 -7.17
N VAL A 52 9.14 -15.53 -8.28
CA VAL A 52 7.82 -14.88 -8.32
C VAL A 52 6.79 -15.62 -7.47
N GLY A 53 6.68 -16.94 -7.62
CA GLY A 53 5.73 -17.76 -6.86
C GLY A 53 6.01 -17.74 -5.35
N ALA A 54 7.29 -17.85 -4.98
CA ALA A 54 7.75 -17.76 -3.59
C ALA A 54 7.44 -16.40 -2.96
N SER A 55 7.83 -15.30 -3.62
CA SER A 55 7.58 -13.94 -3.15
C SER A 55 6.09 -13.64 -3.03
N LYS A 56 5.28 -14.05 -4.01
CA LYS A 56 3.82 -13.91 -3.97
C LYS A 56 3.22 -14.63 -2.76
N ALA A 57 3.59 -15.90 -2.54
CA ALA A 57 3.08 -16.68 -1.41
C ALA A 57 3.47 -16.08 -0.04
N LEU A 58 4.68 -15.51 0.06
CA LEU A 58 5.13 -14.78 1.26
C LEU A 58 4.29 -13.51 1.50
N VAL A 59 4.05 -12.71 0.45
CA VAL A 59 3.24 -11.50 0.55
C VAL A 59 1.80 -11.83 0.95
N GLU A 60 1.19 -12.85 0.33
CA GLU A 60 -0.16 -13.32 0.66
C GLU A 60 -0.24 -13.77 2.13
N ARG A 61 0.70 -14.61 2.59
CA ARG A 61 0.70 -15.05 4.00
C ARG A 61 0.90 -13.89 4.97
N TRP A 62 1.79 -12.97 4.66
CA TRP A 62 2.03 -11.78 5.48
C TRP A 62 0.79 -10.90 5.55
N GLU A 63 0.09 -10.73 4.44
CA GLU A 63 -1.17 -9.99 4.40
C GLU A 63 -2.24 -10.66 5.27
N GLU A 64 -2.45 -11.97 5.14
CA GLU A 64 -3.38 -12.73 5.97
C GLU A 64 -3.10 -12.54 7.46
N GLU A 65 -1.84 -12.59 7.87
CA GLU A 65 -1.44 -12.43 9.25
C GLU A 65 -1.60 -10.96 9.72
N GLY A 66 -1.36 -10.00 8.83
CA GLY A 66 -1.65 -8.59 9.07
C GLY A 66 -3.15 -8.30 9.27
N LEU A 67 -4.02 -8.97 8.51
CA LEU A 67 -5.48 -8.90 8.70
C LEU A 67 -5.89 -9.51 10.05
N LYS A 68 -5.28 -10.62 10.47
CA LYS A 68 -5.50 -11.17 11.81
C LYS A 68 -5.05 -10.22 12.92
N ALA A 69 -3.91 -9.54 12.74
CA ALA A 69 -3.40 -8.55 13.70
C ALA A 69 -4.35 -7.35 13.86
N MET A 70 -5.17 -7.05 12.84
CA MET A 70 -6.23 -6.03 12.95
C MET A 70 -7.34 -6.43 13.92
N SER A 71 -7.59 -7.73 14.14
CA SER A 71 -8.71 -8.20 14.97
C SER A 71 -8.55 -7.99 16.47
N GLY A 72 -7.42 -7.49 16.98
CA GLY A 72 -7.24 -7.10 18.38
C GLY A 72 -7.54 -8.20 19.44
N PRO A 73 -7.23 -7.95 20.73
CA PRO A 73 -7.55 -8.90 21.81
C PRO A 73 -9.01 -8.80 22.29
N GLY A 74 -9.78 -7.81 21.82
CA GLY A 74 -11.12 -7.51 22.31
C GLY A 74 -12.22 -8.25 21.54
N GLU A 75 -12.44 -9.52 21.85
CA GLU A 75 -13.56 -10.26 21.23
C GLU A 75 -14.91 -9.65 21.67
N GLY A 76 -15.71 -9.21 20.69
CA GLY A 76 -17.08 -8.73 20.90
C GLY A 76 -17.27 -7.24 21.21
N LYS A 77 -16.20 -6.45 21.35
CA LYS A 77 -16.32 -4.98 21.47
C LYS A 77 -16.24 -4.31 20.09
N LYS A 78 -17.05 -3.27 19.90
CA LYS A 78 -16.93 -2.40 18.72
C LYS A 78 -15.59 -1.68 18.80
N GLU A 79 -14.73 -1.91 17.83
CA GLU A 79 -13.41 -1.30 17.80
C GLU A 79 -13.44 0.04 17.07
N ASN A 80 -12.61 0.98 17.53
CA ASN A 80 -12.42 2.25 16.84
C ASN A 80 -11.65 1.98 15.53
N LEU A 81 -12.19 2.45 14.40
CA LEU A 81 -11.58 2.29 13.07
C LEU A 81 -10.12 2.74 13.03
N GLY A 82 -9.79 3.83 13.74
CA GLY A 82 -8.42 4.33 13.84
C GLY A 82 -7.47 3.37 14.55
N GLU A 83 -7.92 2.66 15.59
CA GLU A 83 -7.11 1.65 16.27
C GLU A 83 -6.87 0.42 15.39
N VAL A 84 -7.90 -0.01 14.65
CA VAL A 84 -7.81 -1.15 13.73
C VAL A 84 -6.75 -0.89 12.65
N LEU A 85 -6.83 0.27 11.98
CA LEU A 85 -5.85 0.65 10.96
C LEU A 85 -4.46 0.94 11.55
N ARG A 86 -4.39 1.51 12.76
CA ARG A 86 -3.12 1.72 13.47
C ARG A 86 -2.37 0.40 13.69
N ARG A 87 -3.05 -0.64 14.18
CA ARG A 87 -2.44 -1.97 14.34
C ARG A 87 -1.93 -2.53 13.02
N ARG A 88 -2.67 -2.31 11.92
CA ARG A 88 -2.23 -2.73 10.59
C ARG A 88 -0.96 -2.01 10.14
N ILE A 89 -0.88 -0.70 10.33
CA ILE A 89 0.31 0.11 9.99
C ILE A 89 1.51 -0.31 10.86
N GLU A 90 1.32 -0.53 12.16
CA GLU A 90 2.36 -1.01 13.06
C GLU A 90 2.87 -2.39 12.66
N TYR A 91 1.98 -3.30 12.24
CA TYR A 91 2.36 -4.60 11.68
C TYR A 91 3.15 -4.43 10.38
N SER A 92 2.68 -3.54 9.49
CA SER A 92 3.33 -3.23 8.22
C SER A 92 4.76 -2.73 8.38
N ALA A 93 4.99 -1.85 9.35
CA ALA A 93 6.29 -1.22 9.57
C ALA A 93 7.43 -2.22 9.82
N ARG A 94 7.12 -3.41 10.37
CA ARG A 94 8.11 -4.47 10.62
C ARG A 94 8.67 -5.07 9.34
N ALA A 95 7.84 -5.21 8.31
CA ALA A 95 8.26 -5.77 7.02
C ALA A 95 8.99 -4.75 6.15
N TYR A 96 8.59 -3.47 6.21
CA TYR A 96 9.18 -2.41 5.38
C TYR A 96 10.57 -1.95 5.82
N ALA A 97 11.01 -2.26 7.04
CA ALA A 97 12.33 -1.87 7.54
C ALA A 97 13.51 -2.30 6.62
N ASN A 98 13.34 -3.36 5.82
CA ASN A 98 14.36 -3.86 4.89
C ASN A 98 14.01 -3.75 3.41
N LEU A 99 12.77 -3.32 3.06
CA LEU A 99 12.40 -3.07 1.65
C LEU A 99 12.93 -1.72 1.15
N SER A 100 13.33 -0.84 2.06
CA SER A 100 13.77 0.51 1.76
C SER A 100 15.25 0.61 1.32
N THR A 101 15.97 -0.52 1.22
CA THR A 101 17.31 -0.60 0.62
C THR A 101 17.20 -1.15 -0.80
N PRO A 102 16.95 -0.31 -1.82
CA PRO A 102 16.92 -0.76 -3.21
C PRO A 102 18.33 -1.15 -3.65
N SER A 103 18.74 -2.40 -3.41
CA SER A 103 20.00 -2.93 -3.95
C SER A 103 19.93 -3.06 -5.47
N SER A 104 18.74 -3.16 -6.06
CA SER A 104 18.51 -3.13 -7.51
C SER A 104 17.04 -2.91 -7.82
N THR A 105 16.64 -1.72 -8.26
CA THR A 105 15.36 -1.55 -8.97
C THR A 105 15.52 -2.14 -10.38
N PRO A 106 14.82 -3.23 -10.74
CA PRO A 106 14.87 -3.76 -12.09
C PRO A 106 14.29 -2.71 -13.06
N SER A 107 15.10 -2.28 -14.03
CA SER A 107 14.66 -1.41 -15.12
C SER A 107 14.20 -2.28 -16.29
N ILE A 108 12.92 -2.20 -16.67
CA ILE A 108 12.34 -2.92 -17.81
C ILE A 108 12.14 -1.92 -18.96
N PRO A 109 12.57 -2.23 -20.20
CA PRO A 109 12.32 -1.38 -21.37
C PRO A 109 10.82 -1.39 -21.74
N LEU A 110 10.23 -0.23 -21.97
CA LEU A 110 8.80 -0.07 -22.30
C LEU A 110 8.52 -0.25 -23.81
N PRO A 111 7.37 -0.84 -24.18
CA PRO A 111 6.77 -0.64 -25.50
C PRO A 111 6.12 0.76 -25.56
N SER A 112 6.36 1.51 -26.64
CA SER A 112 5.84 2.86 -26.83
C SER A 112 4.32 2.87 -27.06
N LEU A 113 3.53 3.08 -26.00
CA LEU A 113 2.07 3.27 -26.14
C LEU A 113 1.71 4.77 -26.08
N PRO A 114 1.13 5.35 -27.15
CA PRO A 114 0.85 6.80 -27.23
C PRO A 114 -0.23 7.31 -26.27
N ILE A 115 -1.13 6.44 -25.81
CA ILE A 115 -2.29 6.82 -24.96
C ILE A 115 -1.84 7.24 -23.54
N LEU A 116 -0.82 6.59 -22.98
CA LEU A 116 -0.31 6.94 -21.64
C LEU A 116 0.42 8.30 -21.64
N ARG A 117 1.03 8.70 -22.76
CA ARG A 117 1.63 10.04 -22.89
C ARG A 117 0.59 11.16 -22.80
N ALA A 118 -0.61 10.94 -23.37
CA ALA A 118 -1.69 11.92 -23.33
C ALA A 118 -2.30 12.08 -21.92
N LEU A 119 -2.37 11.00 -21.14
CA LEU A 119 -2.87 11.05 -19.75
C LEU A 119 -1.84 11.62 -18.77
N LEU A 120 -0.54 11.33 -18.97
CA LEU A 120 0.52 11.84 -18.10
C LEU A 120 0.84 13.31 -18.37
N SER A 121 0.61 13.82 -19.58
CA SER A 121 0.87 15.23 -19.92
C SER A 121 -0.07 16.22 -19.23
N SER A 122 -1.23 15.77 -18.74
CA SER A 122 -2.15 16.63 -17.97
C SER A 122 -1.75 16.76 -16.50
N ILE A 123 -0.82 15.94 -16.01
CA ILE A 123 -0.39 15.94 -14.61
C ILE A 123 0.84 16.85 -14.48
N LYS A 124 0.67 18.00 -13.80
CA LYS A 124 1.80 18.86 -13.41
C LYS A 124 2.63 18.15 -12.34
N LEU A 125 3.67 17.42 -12.75
CA LEU A 125 4.60 16.81 -11.82
C LEU A 125 5.47 17.91 -11.15
N PRO A 126 5.68 17.84 -9.83
CA PRO A 126 6.64 18.70 -9.16
C PRO A 126 8.07 18.36 -9.61
N PRO A 127 9.02 19.32 -9.51
CA PRO A 127 10.41 19.08 -9.88
C PRO A 127 10.98 17.93 -9.04
N SER A 128 11.63 16.99 -9.72
CA SER A 128 12.32 15.84 -9.12
C SER A 128 13.42 16.32 -8.16
N TYR A 129 13.59 15.63 -7.03
CA TYR A 129 14.63 15.94 -6.05
C TYR A 129 16.03 15.89 -6.71
N ILE A 130 16.82 16.95 -6.53
CA ILE A 130 18.22 17.02 -6.92
C ILE A 130 19.05 16.84 -5.65
N PRO A 131 19.83 15.76 -5.51
CA PRO A 131 20.64 15.54 -4.32
C PRO A 131 21.69 16.65 -4.15
N PRO A 132 21.96 17.10 -2.91
CA PRO A 132 22.80 18.26 -2.59
C PRO A 132 24.28 18.11 -2.97
N SER A 133 24.70 16.96 -3.48
CA SER A 133 26.08 16.69 -3.91
C SER A 133 26.33 16.87 -5.41
N SER A 134 25.34 17.30 -6.20
CA SER A 134 25.58 17.59 -7.63
C SER A 134 26.25 18.96 -7.82
N PRO A 135 27.32 19.06 -8.62
CA PRO A 135 28.02 20.32 -8.89
C PRO A 135 27.08 21.36 -9.52
N LEU A 136 27.29 22.63 -9.18
CA LEU A 136 26.49 23.81 -9.57
C LEU A 136 25.93 23.71 -10.99
N HIS A 137 24.64 23.39 -11.12
CA HIS A 137 23.90 23.65 -12.34
C HIS A 137 23.33 25.07 -12.31
N PRO A 138 23.41 25.82 -13.42
CA PRO A 138 22.85 27.16 -13.51
C PRO A 138 21.35 27.15 -13.22
N ALA A 139 20.89 28.17 -12.50
CA ALA A 139 19.50 28.30 -12.04
C ALA A 139 18.51 28.14 -13.21
N PRO A 140 17.47 27.29 -13.07
CA PRO A 140 16.49 27.08 -14.13
C PRO A 140 15.65 28.34 -14.34
N THR A 141 15.66 28.86 -15.57
CA THR A 141 14.77 29.92 -16.02
C THR A 141 13.32 29.42 -16.08
N SER A 142 12.39 30.22 -15.56
CA SER A 142 11.05 29.82 -15.08
C SER A 142 9.98 29.45 -16.12
N ASN A 143 10.35 29.09 -17.36
CA ASN A 143 9.39 28.80 -18.45
C ASN A 143 9.61 27.43 -19.11
N GLN A 144 9.88 26.38 -18.32
CA GLN A 144 9.95 25.01 -18.86
C GLN A 144 8.56 24.36 -18.85
N SER A 145 8.06 24.00 -20.03
CA SER A 145 6.82 23.27 -20.23
C SER A 145 6.93 21.85 -19.69
N ALA A 146 5.84 21.28 -19.14
CA ALA A 146 5.84 19.93 -18.55
C ALA A 146 6.30 18.83 -19.52
N SER A 147 6.19 19.06 -20.84
CA SER A 147 6.74 18.18 -21.87
C SER A 147 8.27 18.08 -21.80
N SER A 148 8.99 19.16 -21.46
CA SER A 148 10.46 19.14 -21.43
C SER A 148 11.01 18.31 -20.26
N ILE A 149 10.29 18.22 -19.14
CA ILE A 149 10.69 17.42 -17.97
C ILE A 149 10.58 15.93 -18.32
N LEU A 150 9.49 15.51 -18.96
CA LEU A 150 9.32 14.13 -19.41
C LEU A 150 10.35 13.75 -20.48
N ASP A 151 10.66 14.65 -21.42
CA ASP A 151 11.69 14.44 -22.44
C ASP A 151 13.09 14.41 -21.82
N GLN A 152 13.38 15.23 -20.81
CA GLN A 152 14.65 15.23 -20.10
C GLN A 152 14.84 13.96 -19.26
N ILE A 153 13.80 13.50 -18.56
CA ILE A 153 13.82 12.23 -17.82
C ILE A 153 13.94 11.06 -18.81
N SER A 154 13.19 11.09 -19.91
CA SER A 154 13.31 10.11 -20.99
C SER A 154 14.73 10.06 -21.54
N ASN A 155 15.34 11.21 -21.85
CA ASN A 155 16.69 11.26 -22.41
C ASN A 155 17.77 10.86 -21.40
N MET A 156 17.66 11.30 -20.14
CA MET A 156 18.59 10.90 -19.06
C MET A 156 18.53 9.39 -18.78
N THR A 157 17.38 8.77 -18.98
CA THR A 157 17.18 7.33 -18.75
C THR A 157 17.35 6.50 -20.02
N GLY A 158 17.83 7.09 -21.13
CA GLY A 158 18.01 6.38 -22.40
C GLY A 158 16.69 5.84 -22.98
N HIS A 159 15.63 6.64 -22.91
CA HIS A 159 14.24 6.32 -23.20
C HIS A 159 13.62 5.23 -22.31
N ARG A 160 14.28 4.89 -21.19
CA ARG A 160 13.77 3.94 -20.19
C ARG A 160 13.17 4.71 -19.04
N LEU A 161 11.98 5.28 -19.24
CA LEU A 161 11.24 5.81 -18.10
C LEU A 161 11.10 4.67 -17.07
N PRO A 162 11.49 4.86 -15.79
CA PRO A 162 11.17 3.94 -14.71
C PRO A 162 9.68 4.08 -14.38
N LEU A 163 8.83 3.91 -15.40
CA LEU A 163 7.44 3.55 -15.19
C LEU A 163 7.52 2.10 -14.78
N LEU A 164 7.70 1.93 -13.46
CA LEU A 164 7.31 0.74 -12.76
C LEU A 164 6.01 0.27 -13.41
N SER A 165 6.00 -0.91 -14.06
CA SER A 165 4.77 -1.60 -14.43
C SER A 165 4.08 -2.08 -13.15
N ILE A 166 3.91 -1.17 -12.19
CA ILE A 166 3.03 -1.34 -11.07
C ILE A 166 1.68 -1.46 -11.75
N ASP A 167 1.19 -2.69 -11.79
CA ASP A 167 -0.22 -2.93 -11.82
C ASP A 167 -0.81 -2.09 -10.68
N PRO A 168 -1.44 -0.92 -10.98
CA PRO A 168 -1.93 -0.04 -9.92
C PRO A 168 -3.04 -0.73 -9.12
N LEU A 169 -3.63 -1.78 -9.70
CA LEU A 169 -4.62 -2.62 -9.06
C LEU A 169 -4.02 -3.50 -7.97
N GLY A 170 -2.70 -3.78 -7.99
CA GLY A 170 -2.04 -4.56 -6.94
C GLY A 170 -2.09 -3.85 -5.58
N PRO A 171 -1.44 -2.67 -5.43
CA PRO A 171 -1.49 -1.89 -4.20
C PRO A 171 -2.91 -1.46 -3.83
N MET A 172 -3.74 -1.12 -4.82
CA MET A 172 -5.13 -0.75 -4.57
C MET A 172 -5.94 -1.94 -4.05
N GLY A 173 -5.84 -3.12 -4.66
CA GLY A 173 -6.55 -4.33 -4.23
C GLY A 173 -6.09 -4.82 -2.84
N TYR A 174 -4.83 -4.60 -2.50
CA TYR A 174 -4.30 -4.78 -1.14
C TYR A 174 -4.96 -3.81 -0.14
N ALA A 175 -4.93 -2.51 -0.43
CA ALA A 175 -5.56 -1.50 0.43
C ALA A 175 -7.07 -1.70 0.56
N TRP A 176 -7.70 -2.18 -0.50
CA TRP A 176 -9.11 -2.50 -0.56
C TRP A 176 -9.47 -3.61 0.43
N ARG A 177 -8.72 -4.72 0.45
CA ARG A 177 -8.93 -5.81 1.41
C ARG A 177 -8.74 -5.36 2.86
N ILE A 178 -7.79 -4.46 3.11
CA ILE A 178 -7.60 -3.85 4.44
C ILE A 178 -8.78 -2.96 4.81
N ALA A 179 -9.28 -2.13 3.89
CA ALA A 179 -10.44 -1.29 4.12
C ALA A 179 -11.69 -2.12 4.43
N ASP A 180 -11.87 -3.25 3.75
CA ASP A 180 -12.95 -4.20 3.99
C ASP A 180 -12.91 -4.80 5.38
N GLU A 181 -11.75 -5.32 5.78
CA GLU A 181 -11.57 -5.89 7.11
C GLU A 181 -11.76 -4.81 8.19
N ALA A 182 -11.25 -3.60 7.96
CA ALA A 182 -11.40 -2.49 8.89
C ALA A 182 -12.86 -2.05 9.06
N LEU A 183 -13.63 -1.96 7.96
CA LEU A 183 -15.06 -1.70 8.00
C LEU A 183 -15.81 -2.85 8.69
N TYR A 184 -15.48 -4.10 8.36
CA TYR A 184 -16.07 -5.26 8.99
C TYR A 184 -15.87 -5.23 10.51
N LEU A 185 -14.63 -5.08 10.99
CA LEU A 185 -14.30 -5.06 12.42
C LEU A 185 -14.90 -3.85 13.16
N SER A 186 -14.95 -2.68 12.54
CA SER A 186 -15.46 -1.46 13.19
C SER A 186 -16.99 -1.36 13.18
N GLU A 187 -17.66 -1.96 12.18
CA GLU A 187 -19.09 -1.80 11.99
C GLU A 187 -19.92 -3.02 12.40
N THR A 188 -19.39 -4.23 12.21
CA THR A 188 -20.15 -5.47 12.52
C THR A 188 -19.87 -5.97 13.92
N ARG A 189 -18.64 -5.81 14.42
CA ARG A 189 -18.24 -6.28 15.74
C ARG A 189 -18.94 -5.47 16.83
N GLY A 190 -19.66 -6.15 17.71
CA GLY A 190 -20.43 -5.54 18.80
C GLY A 190 -21.91 -5.25 18.47
N LYS A 191 -22.36 -5.48 17.23
CA LYS A 191 -23.80 -5.52 16.93
C LYS A 191 -24.36 -6.91 17.22
N LYS A 192 -25.58 -6.96 17.77
CA LYS A 192 -26.28 -8.24 17.97
C LYS A 192 -26.51 -8.91 16.60
N PRO A 193 -26.26 -10.22 16.47
CA PRO A 193 -26.55 -10.95 15.23
C PRO A 193 -28.02 -10.73 14.85
N GLY A 194 -28.28 -10.28 13.62
CA GLY A 194 -29.63 -9.93 13.14
C GLY A 194 -30.00 -8.45 13.19
N ALA A 195 -29.15 -7.57 13.72
CA ALA A 195 -29.30 -6.12 13.52
C ALA A 195 -28.95 -5.75 12.08
N VAL A 196 -29.89 -5.94 11.15
CA VAL A 196 -29.77 -5.49 9.76
C VAL A 196 -29.63 -3.98 9.80
N ARG A 197 -28.45 -3.47 9.39
CA ARG A 197 -28.33 -2.05 9.11
C ARG A 197 -29.30 -1.72 7.99
N ARG A 198 -30.18 -0.79 8.29
CA ARG A 198 -31.08 -0.22 7.31
C ARG A 198 -30.43 1.04 6.78
N GLY A 199 -30.43 1.20 5.45
CA GLY A 199 -30.04 2.42 4.80
C GLY A 199 -31.06 3.50 5.12
N TYR A 200 -30.80 4.73 4.66
CA TYR A 200 -31.71 5.85 4.86
C TYR A 200 -33.15 5.54 4.39
N TRP A 201 -33.30 4.71 3.34
CA TRP A 201 -34.59 4.25 2.79
C TRP A 201 -35.22 3.05 3.50
N ASN A 202 -34.75 2.68 4.70
CA ASN A 202 -35.13 1.44 5.39
C ASN A 202 -34.79 0.14 4.63
N GLU A 203 -34.10 0.23 3.51
CA GLU A 203 -33.60 -0.92 2.75
C GLU A 203 -32.46 -1.59 3.53
N PRO A 204 -32.28 -2.92 3.45
CA PRO A 204 -31.06 -3.52 3.95
C PRO A 204 -29.88 -2.80 3.29
N THR A 205 -28.92 -2.27 4.07
CA THR A 205 -27.67 -1.71 3.52
C THR A 205 -26.94 -2.85 2.82
N GLY A 206 -27.27 -3.06 1.55
CA GLY A 206 -26.51 -3.86 0.63
C GLY A 206 -25.26 -3.10 0.18
N PRO A 207 -24.54 -3.63 -0.81
CA PRO A 207 -23.44 -2.96 -1.48
C PRO A 207 -23.94 -1.79 -2.34
N GLY A 208 -24.47 -0.74 -1.71
CA GLY A 208 -24.87 0.50 -2.36
C GLY A 208 -23.68 1.42 -2.66
N PRO A 209 -23.90 2.53 -3.38
CA PRO A 209 -22.84 3.49 -3.73
C PRO A 209 -22.04 4.00 -2.53
N GLU A 210 -22.71 4.27 -1.40
CA GLU A 210 -22.05 4.70 -0.15
C GLU A 210 -20.98 3.71 0.33
N TRP A 211 -21.25 2.41 0.20
CA TRP A 211 -20.33 1.37 0.64
C TRP A 211 -19.05 1.40 -0.20
N TYR A 212 -19.17 1.58 -1.52
CA TYR A 212 -18.00 1.76 -2.40
C TYR A 212 -17.25 3.04 -2.09
N THR A 213 -17.94 4.14 -1.77
CA THR A 213 -17.29 5.41 -1.39
C THR A 213 -16.50 5.26 -0.09
N LYS A 214 -17.08 4.64 0.95
CA LYS A 214 -16.39 4.37 2.23
C LYS A 214 -15.13 3.52 2.01
N ARG A 215 -15.25 2.50 1.17
CA ARG A 215 -14.21 1.55 0.82
C ARG A 215 -13.06 2.17 0.04
N ILE A 216 -13.35 2.95 -1.00
CA ILE A 216 -12.34 3.71 -1.77
C ILE A 216 -11.68 4.75 -0.87
N GLY A 217 -12.48 5.51 -0.11
CA GLY A 217 -11.98 6.53 0.81
C GLY A 217 -11.01 5.96 1.83
N LEU A 218 -11.37 4.85 2.49
CA LEU A 218 -10.49 4.19 3.45
C LEU A 218 -9.26 3.55 2.82
N SER A 219 -9.37 3.01 1.61
CA SER A 219 -8.21 2.48 0.87
C SER A 219 -7.18 3.59 0.64
N LEU A 220 -7.63 4.79 0.27
CA LEU A 220 -6.77 5.95 0.05
C LEU A 220 -6.19 6.50 1.34
N VAL A 221 -6.99 6.57 2.41
CA VAL A 221 -6.51 6.90 3.76
C VAL A 221 -5.38 5.95 4.14
N TYR A 222 -5.59 4.63 4.00
CA TYR A 222 -4.57 3.64 4.33
C TYR A 222 -3.29 3.81 3.50
N LEU A 223 -3.41 3.88 2.17
CA LEU A 223 -2.24 4.02 1.28
C LEU A 223 -1.44 5.31 1.53
N SER A 224 -2.13 6.44 1.74
CA SER A 224 -1.49 7.72 2.02
C SER A 224 -0.84 7.75 3.41
N SER A 225 -1.34 6.96 4.35
CA SER A 225 -0.75 6.82 5.69
C SER A 225 0.38 5.81 5.75
N GLU A 226 0.38 4.80 4.87
CA GLU A 226 1.47 3.82 4.73
C GLU A 226 2.66 4.39 3.95
N SER A 227 2.46 5.42 3.12
CA SER A 227 3.53 5.96 2.24
C SER A 227 4.82 6.40 2.96
N PRO A 228 4.80 6.99 4.18
CA PRO A 228 6.03 7.31 4.89
C PRO A 228 6.86 6.07 5.25
N LEU A 229 6.23 4.90 5.43
CA LEU A 229 6.95 3.66 5.74
C LEU A 229 7.79 3.15 4.57
N LEU A 230 7.48 3.60 3.35
CA LEU A 230 8.21 3.22 2.13
C LEU A 230 9.46 4.07 1.90
N GLN A 231 9.66 5.12 2.71
CA GLN A 231 10.86 5.95 2.61
C GLN A 231 12.11 5.16 2.98
N PRO A 232 13.27 5.48 2.38
CA PRO A 232 14.57 4.95 2.78
C PRO A 232 14.74 5.04 4.29
N ASN A 233 14.79 3.89 4.97
CA ASN A 233 15.16 3.83 6.37
C ASN A 233 16.69 3.79 6.46
N SER A 234 17.26 4.52 7.42
CA SER A 234 18.62 4.27 7.86
C SER A 234 18.69 2.82 8.38
N SER A 235 19.87 2.21 8.39
CA SER A 235 20.13 0.77 8.66
C SER A 235 19.64 0.20 10.01
N SER A 236 18.77 0.90 10.73
CA SER A 236 18.09 0.47 11.93
C SER A 236 17.07 -0.64 11.64
N PRO A 237 16.97 -1.67 12.50
CA PRO A 237 15.92 -2.69 12.41
C PRO A 237 14.52 -2.13 12.71
N ILE A 238 14.43 -0.93 13.30
CA ILE A 238 13.18 -0.25 13.62
C ILE A 238 12.93 0.82 12.55
N ASN A 239 11.71 0.83 11.99
CA ASN A 239 11.31 1.84 11.02
C ASN A 239 11.14 3.21 11.71
N THR A 240 12.03 4.15 11.39
CA THR A 240 12.04 5.50 11.98
C THR A 240 10.83 6.36 11.57
N HIS A 241 10.16 6.00 10.47
CA HIS A 241 9.03 6.73 9.89
C HIS A 241 7.67 6.30 10.45
N LEU A 242 7.63 5.30 11.33
CA LEU A 242 6.38 4.83 11.95
C LEU A 242 5.57 5.94 12.64
N PRO A 243 6.16 6.82 13.47
CA PRO A 243 5.40 7.91 14.10
C PRO A 243 4.76 8.86 13.08
N GLN A 244 5.44 9.12 11.96
CA GLN A 244 4.93 9.97 10.88
C GLN A 244 3.77 9.29 10.14
N ALA A 245 3.87 7.99 9.87
CA ALA A 245 2.79 7.20 9.28
C ALA A 245 1.52 7.21 10.16
N LEU A 246 1.67 7.06 11.47
CA LEU A 246 0.56 7.11 12.42
C LEU A 246 -0.08 8.51 12.52
N LYS A 247 0.74 9.56 12.53
CA LYS A 247 0.24 10.95 12.47
C LYS A 247 -0.51 11.24 11.17
N SER A 248 -0.02 10.71 10.04
CA SER A 248 -0.71 10.78 8.75
C SER A 248 -2.05 10.06 8.80
N LEU A 249 -2.12 8.87 9.40
CA LEU A 249 -3.37 8.11 9.60
C LEU A 249 -4.42 8.92 10.35
N GLU A 250 -4.07 9.50 11.49
CA GLU A 250 -5.01 10.29 12.28
C GLU A 250 -5.55 11.49 11.48
N GLY A 251 -4.65 12.25 10.84
CA GLY A 251 -5.04 13.39 10.00
C GLY A 251 -5.95 13.00 8.83
N ASN A 252 -5.64 11.89 8.16
CA ASN A 252 -6.40 11.40 7.01
C ASN A 252 -7.76 10.82 7.43
N LEU A 253 -7.85 10.14 8.58
CA LEU A 253 -9.12 9.66 9.12
C LEU A 253 -10.04 10.81 9.52
N ASN A 254 -9.52 11.86 10.15
CA ASN A 254 -10.32 13.05 10.48
C ASN A 254 -10.92 13.71 9.23
N ARG A 255 -10.12 13.80 8.14
CA ARG A 255 -10.61 14.30 6.84
C ARG A 255 -11.65 13.36 6.24
N TYR A 256 -11.39 12.06 6.24
CA TYR A 256 -12.32 11.05 5.76
C TYR A 256 -13.66 11.14 6.49
N HIS A 257 -13.65 11.23 7.82
CA HIS A 257 -14.88 11.38 8.60
C HIS A 257 -15.64 12.66 8.27
N SER A 258 -14.94 13.79 8.10
CA SER A 258 -15.56 15.05 7.67
C SER A 258 -16.19 14.94 6.28
N ILE A 259 -15.53 14.27 5.33
CA ILE A 259 -16.05 14.08 3.97
C ILE A 259 -17.27 13.16 3.99
N ILE A 260 -17.20 12.02 4.70
CA ILE A 260 -18.32 11.08 4.79
C ILE A 260 -19.51 11.71 5.51
N SER A 261 -19.31 12.44 6.60
CA SER A 261 -20.41 13.13 7.28
C SER A 261 -21.02 14.24 6.43
N SER A 262 -20.20 14.96 5.66
CA SER A 262 -20.70 15.94 4.68
C SER A 262 -21.52 15.24 3.60
N LEU A 263 -21.05 14.10 3.08
CA LEU A 263 -21.74 13.33 2.05
C LEU A 263 -23.07 12.75 2.55
N GLU A 264 -23.11 12.24 3.78
CA GLU A 264 -24.34 11.78 4.46
C GLU A 264 -25.34 12.94 4.68
N ASN A 265 -24.86 14.16 4.90
CA ASN A 265 -25.72 15.35 5.04
C ASN A 265 -26.13 15.99 3.69
N THR A 266 -25.40 15.72 2.60
CA THR A 266 -25.53 16.41 1.31
C THR A 266 -26.16 15.56 0.21
N GLU A 267 -26.79 14.44 0.52
CA GLU A 267 -27.63 13.71 -0.44
C GLU A 267 -28.80 14.55 -1.02
N SER A 268 -29.04 15.77 -0.51
CA SER A 268 -29.92 16.76 -1.16
C SER A 268 -29.23 17.66 -2.21
N ASN A 269 -27.90 17.65 -2.33
CA ASN A 269 -27.12 18.52 -3.21
C ASN A 269 -25.90 17.80 -3.83
N LEU A 270 -26.06 17.34 -5.07
CA LEU A 270 -25.06 16.67 -5.93
C LEU A 270 -23.72 17.44 -6.14
N GLY A 271 -23.63 18.71 -5.71
CA GLY A 271 -22.48 19.59 -5.94
C GLY A 271 -21.20 19.23 -5.17
N ASP A 272 -21.29 18.54 -4.04
CA ASP A 272 -20.13 18.27 -3.17
C ASP A 272 -19.31 17.03 -3.56
N THR A 273 -19.73 16.31 -4.61
CA THR A 273 -18.91 15.25 -5.24
C THR A 273 -17.54 15.76 -5.69
N ALA A 274 -17.43 17.05 -6.04
CA ALA A 274 -16.18 17.70 -6.39
C ALA A 274 -15.14 17.69 -5.25
N GLY A 275 -15.57 17.83 -3.99
CA GLY A 275 -14.67 17.84 -2.83
C GLY A 275 -14.02 16.48 -2.58
N PHE A 276 -14.77 15.39 -2.75
CA PHE A 276 -14.22 14.04 -2.67
C PHE A 276 -13.23 13.79 -3.81
N VAL A 277 -13.58 14.15 -5.05
CA VAL A 277 -12.67 13.98 -6.21
C VAL A 277 -11.37 14.76 -6.00
N ASP A 278 -11.43 15.99 -5.51
CA ASP A 278 -10.22 16.77 -5.17
C ASP A 278 -9.40 16.10 -4.05
N PHE A 279 -10.03 15.59 -3.01
CA PHE A 279 -9.33 14.82 -1.97
C PHE A 279 -8.61 13.58 -2.52
N VAL A 280 -9.29 12.81 -3.38
CA VAL A 280 -8.71 11.63 -4.05
C VAL A 280 -7.53 12.05 -4.92
N ALA A 281 -7.70 13.08 -5.76
CA ALA A 281 -6.67 13.60 -6.64
C ALA A 281 -5.43 14.08 -5.86
N ARG A 282 -5.63 14.84 -4.77
CA ARG A 282 -4.55 15.30 -3.89
C ARG A 282 -3.86 14.14 -3.18
N SER A 283 -4.60 13.13 -2.73
CA SER A 283 -4.03 11.95 -2.07
C SER A 283 -3.15 11.15 -3.03
N ILE A 284 -3.62 10.92 -4.27
CA ILE A 284 -2.83 10.27 -5.32
C ILE A 284 -1.58 11.09 -5.65
N GLY A 285 -1.73 12.41 -5.80
CA GLY A 285 -0.60 13.32 -6.03
C GLY A 285 0.43 13.30 -4.90
N GLY A 286 -0.03 13.22 -3.64
CA GLY A 286 0.83 13.08 -2.46
C GLY A 286 1.60 11.77 -2.43
N ILE A 287 0.93 10.65 -2.73
CA ILE A 287 1.55 9.32 -2.84
C ILE A 287 2.62 9.33 -3.92
N ALA A 288 2.31 9.86 -5.10
CA ALA A 288 3.26 9.98 -6.20
C ALA A 288 4.49 10.79 -5.77
N ARG A 289 4.29 11.97 -5.16
CA ARG A 289 5.39 12.84 -4.71
C ARG A 289 6.27 12.19 -3.65
N SER A 290 5.68 11.45 -2.70
CA SER A 290 6.42 10.80 -1.61
C SER A 290 7.39 9.70 -2.05
N ARG A 291 7.25 9.18 -3.27
CA ARG A 291 8.14 8.16 -3.84
C ARG A 291 9.32 8.75 -4.62
N TYR A 292 9.29 10.03 -4.95
CA TYR A 292 10.31 10.72 -5.75
C TYR A 292 11.11 11.76 -4.95
N MET A 293 10.85 11.90 -3.65
CA MET A 293 11.63 12.70 -2.70
C MET A 293 12.38 11.77 -1.76
#